data_AF-A0A378X2G6-F1
#
_entry.id   AF-A0A378X2G6-F1
#
_cell.length_a   1.000
_cell.length_b   1.000
_cell.length_c   1.000
_cell.angle_alpha   90.00
_cell.angle_beta   90.00
_cell.angle_gamma   90.00
#
_symmetry.space_group_name_H-M   'P 1'
#
loop_
_entity.id
_entity.type
_entity.pdbx_description
1 polymer ?
#
loop_
_entity_poly.entity_id
_entity_poly.type
_entity_poly.pdbx_seq_one_letter_code
_entity_poly.pdbx_strand_id
1 'polypeptide(L)'
;MRELERDAGLARRYEAANEAGLPLSMAGRLVGTTREELIADAQALKAQIGGVTTDPATPPVPPTPKPDRRQGGGNHNATGGSMAAGRDEYRARKQQNSK
;
A
#
# COMPACT_ATOMS: atom_id res chain seq x y z
N MET A 1 34.79 14.75 -1.13
CA MET A 1 34.79 14.13 0.23
C MET A 1 33.39 13.74 0.70
N ARG A 2 32.39 14.63 0.74
CA ARG A 2 31.04 14.31 1.26
C ARG A 2 30.23 13.28 0.45
N GLU A 3 30.51 13.09 -0.84
CA GLU A 3 29.81 12.10 -1.68
C GLU A 3 30.21 10.67 -1.33
N LEU A 4 31.51 10.42 -1.15
CA LEU A 4 32.05 9.11 -0.74
C LEU A 4 31.49 8.64 0.61
N GLU A 5 31.28 9.56 1.54
CA GLU A 5 30.67 9.26 2.85
C GLU A 5 29.19 8.86 2.73
N ARG A 6 28.46 9.49 1.80
CA ARG A 6 27.06 9.15 1.52
C ARG A 6 26.94 7.79 0.84
N ASP A 7 27.82 7.52 -0.12
CA ASP A 7 27.86 6.24 -0.83
C ASP A 7 28.21 5.09 0.11
N ALA A 8 29.20 5.30 1.01
CA ALA A 8 29.54 4.32 2.05
C ALA A 8 28.38 4.08 3.04
N GLY A 9 27.63 5.12 3.39
CA GLY A 9 26.43 5.00 4.22
C GLY A 9 25.31 4.21 3.53
N LEU A 10 25.10 4.44 2.23
CA LEU A 10 24.13 3.70 1.43
C LEU A 10 24.50 2.22 1.33
N ALA A 11 25.77 1.91 1.03
CA ALA A 11 26.25 0.53 0.93
C ALA A 11 25.96 -0.27 2.21
N ARG A 12 26.24 0.30 3.39
CA ARG A 12 25.94 -0.34 4.68
C ARG A 12 24.46 -0.62 4.88
N ARG A 13 23.57 0.26 4.43
CA ARG A 13 22.11 0.05 4.51
C ARG A 13 21.66 -1.09 3.62
N TYR A 14 22.23 -1.21 2.42
CA TYR A 14 21.91 -2.33 1.52
C TYR A 14 22.41 -3.66 2.07
N GLU A 15 23.62 -3.69 2.64
CA GLU A 15 24.16 -4.89 3.31
C GLU A 15 23.27 -5.32 4.49
N ALA A 16 22.90 -4.39 5.37
CA ALA A 16 22.03 -4.67 6.51
C ALA A 16 20.61 -5.13 6.08
N ALA A 17 20.04 -4.51 5.05
CA ALA A 17 18.75 -4.94 4.51
C ALA A 17 18.80 -6.36 3.95
N ASN A 18 19.87 -6.70 3.22
CA ASN A 18 20.07 -8.04 2.68
C ASN A 18 20.22 -9.08 3.80
N GLU A 19 21.00 -8.75 4.83
CA GLU A 19 21.24 -9.63 5.99
C GLU A 19 19.97 -9.88 6.83
N ALA A 20 19.10 -8.87 6.94
CA ALA A 20 17.79 -9.02 7.58
C ALA A 20 16.73 -9.70 6.67
N GLY A 21 17.03 -9.92 5.40
CA GLY A 21 16.10 -10.44 4.38
C GLY A 21 14.98 -9.45 4.05
N LEU A 22 15.24 -8.15 4.16
CA LEU A 22 14.35 -7.06 3.77
C LEU A 22 14.58 -6.72 2.28
N PRO A 23 13.57 -6.29 1.50
CA PRO A 23 13.83 -5.85 0.13
C PRO A 23 14.82 -4.69 0.08
N LEU A 24 15.72 -4.68 -0.89
CA LEU A 24 16.72 -3.61 -1.07
C LEU A 24 16.07 -2.23 -1.28
N SER A 25 14.86 -2.19 -1.86
CA SER A 25 14.08 -0.95 -1.98
C SER A 25 13.73 -0.30 -0.64
N MET A 26 13.74 -1.06 0.45
CA MET A 26 13.48 -0.57 1.80
C MET A 26 14.76 -0.14 2.54
N ALA A 27 15.96 -0.42 2.01
CA ALA A 27 17.24 -0.05 2.63
C ALA A 27 17.36 1.46 2.88
N GLY A 28 16.78 2.28 2.00
CA GLY A 28 16.78 3.74 2.15
C GLY A 28 15.99 4.25 3.36
N ARG A 29 15.09 3.43 3.92
CA ARG A 29 14.27 3.76 5.10
C ARG A 29 14.95 3.41 6.41
N LEU A 30 16.03 2.62 6.38
CA LEU A 30 16.76 2.20 7.56
C LEU A 30 17.45 3.39 8.23
N VAL A 31 17.32 3.45 9.56
CA VAL A 31 17.90 4.50 10.39
C VAL A 31 18.95 3.89 11.29
N GLY A 32 20.16 4.43 11.21
CA GLY A 32 21.30 3.96 11.98
C GLY A 32 22.60 4.51 11.44
N THR A 33 23.62 4.47 12.29
CA THR A 33 24.99 4.90 11.96
C THR A 33 25.96 3.74 11.92
N THR A 34 25.68 2.69 12.69
CA THR A 34 26.43 1.44 12.74
C THR A 34 25.70 0.32 12.01
N ARG A 35 26.43 -0.74 11.66
CA ARG A 35 25.85 -1.89 10.96
C ARG A 35 24.84 -2.63 11.84
N GLU A 36 25.15 -2.75 13.12
CA GLU A 36 24.35 -3.44 14.11
C GLU A 36 23.00 -2.72 14.33
N GLU A 37 23.04 -1.38 14.41
CA GLU A 37 21.82 -0.55 14.46
C GLU A 37 20.95 -0.75 13.23
N LEU A 38 21.55 -0.76 12.04
CA LEU A 38 20.83 -0.93 10.78
C LEU A 38 20.20 -2.32 10.66
N ILE A 39 20.86 -3.37 11.14
CA ILE A 39 20.30 -4.73 11.15
C ILE A 39 19.12 -4.81 12.11
N ALA A 40 19.27 -4.27 13.33
CA ALA A 40 18.20 -4.25 14.32
C ALA A 40 16.97 -3.49 13.81
N ASP A 41 17.18 -2.32 13.20
CA ASP A 41 16.12 -1.52 12.58
C ASP A 41 15.48 -2.27 11.40
N ALA A 42 16.28 -2.94 10.56
CA ALA A 42 15.76 -3.76 9.47
C ALA A 42 14.89 -4.92 9.98
N GLN A 43 15.28 -5.59 11.08
CA GLN A 43 14.46 -6.62 11.70
C GLN A 43 13.17 -6.06 12.30
N ALA A 44 13.24 -4.91 12.97
CA ALA A 44 12.06 -4.23 13.51
C ALA A 44 11.09 -3.81 12.39
N LEU A 45 11.63 -3.26 11.30
CA LEU A 45 10.86 -2.87 10.12
C LEU A 45 10.23 -4.09 9.44
N LYS A 46 10.97 -5.21 9.33
CA LYS A 46 10.43 -6.49 8.82
C LYS A 46 9.23 -6.97 9.62
N ALA A 47 9.31 -6.88 10.95
CA ALA A 47 8.22 -7.28 11.84
C ALA A 47 6.98 -6.39 11.68
N GLN A 48 7.16 -5.08 11.46
CA GLN A 48 6.05 -4.13 11.29
C GLN A 48 5.32 -4.28 9.95
N ILE A 49 6.03 -4.57 8.85
CA ILE A 49 5.41 -4.62 7.52
C ILE A 49 4.65 -5.96 7.29
N GLY A 50 4.68 -6.90 8.24
CA GLY A 50 3.79 -8.07 8.28
C GLY A 50 3.49 -8.70 6.93
N GLY A 51 4.37 -9.56 6.42
CA GLY A 51 4.11 -10.31 5.19
C GLY A 51 4.87 -9.84 3.94
N VAL A 52 5.92 -9.03 4.09
CA VAL A 52 6.93 -8.87 3.02
C VAL A 52 7.78 -10.14 2.97
N THR A 53 7.20 -11.18 2.37
CA THR A 53 8.00 -12.30 1.86
C THR A 53 8.76 -11.74 0.65
N THR A 54 10.07 -11.56 0.82
CA THR A 54 11.02 -11.27 -0.26
C THR A 54 11.25 -12.47 -1.16
N ASP A 55 10.56 -13.57 -0.91
CA ASP A 55 10.69 -14.78 -1.68
C ASP A 55 10.15 -14.54 -3.10
N PRO A 56 11.00 -14.58 -4.14
CA PRO A 56 10.53 -14.51 -5.52
C PRO A 56 9.59 -15.67 -5.88
N ALA A 57 9.49 -16.70 -5.01
CA ALA A 57 8.54 -17.79 -5.14
C ALA A 57 7.13 -17.50 -4.59
N THR A 58 6.90 -16.38 -3.88
CA THR A 58 5.55 -16.07 -3.38
C THR A 58 4.65 -15.63 -4.53
N PRO A 59 3.56 -16.38 -4.85
CA PRO A 59 2.66 -15.98 -5.92
C PRO A 59 1.95 -14.66 -5.57
N PRO A 60 1.75 -13.75 -6.54
CA PRO A 60 1.05 -12.50 -6.29
C PRO A 60 -0.35 -12.78 -5.77
N VAL A 61 -0.78 -12.01 -4.76
CA VAL A 61 -2.15 -12.10 -4.23
C VAL A 61 -3.12 -11.88 -5.39
N PRO A 62 -4.10 -12.78 -5.61
CA PRO A 62 -5.04 -12.62 -6.70
C PRO A 62 -5.81 -11.31 -6.54
N PRO A 63 -6.06 -10.57 -7.63
CA PRO A 63 -6.80 -9.32 -7.54
C PRO A 63 -8.20 -9.59 -6.98
N THR A 64 -8.60 -8.82 -5.98
CA THR A 64 -9.98 -8.85 -5.48
C THR A 64 -10.91 -8.49 -6.64
N PRO A 65 -11.90 -9.35 -6.98
CA PRO A 65 -12.79 -9.08 -8.09
C PRO A 65 -13.57 -7.78 -7.84
N LYS A 66 -13.69 -6.98 -8.91
CA LYS A 66 -14.46 -5.73 -8.85
C LYS A 66 -15.91 -6.04 -8.46
N PRO A 67 -16.53 -5.28 -7.54
CA PRO A 67 -17.94 -5.45 -7.20
C PRO A 67 -18.81 -5.44 -8.46
N ASP A 68 -19.68 -6.44 -8.60
CA ASP A 68 -20.59 -6.54 -9.73
C ASP A 68 -21.57 -5.35 -9.72
N ARG A 69 -21.56 -4.57 -10.80
CA ARG A 69 -22.49 -3.45 -11.00
C ARG A 69 -23.96 -3.89 -10.95
N ARG A 70 -24.26 -5.15 -11.28
CA ARG A 70 -25.61 -5.72 -11.26
C ARG A 70 -26.08 -6.12 -9.86
N GLN A 71 -25.17 -6.25 -8.90
CA GLN A 71 -25.49 -6.57 -7.50
C GLN A 71 -25.84 -5.34 -6.65
N GLY A 72 -26.19 -4.20 -7.29
CA GLY A 72 -26.76 -3.06 -6.57
C GLY A 72 -25.77 -2.27 -5.71
N GLY A 73 -24.48 -2.26 -6.07
CA GLY A 73 -23.45 -1.42 -5.45
C GLY A 73 -23.56 0.07 -5.81
N GLY A 74 -24.77 0.62 -5.77
CA GLY A 74 -24.99 2.07 -5.85
C GLY A 74 -24.63 2.68 -4.50
N ASN A 75 -23.79 3.72 -4.53
CA ASN A 75 -23.45 4.54 -3.37
C ASN A 75 -24.70 4.82 -2.54
N HIS A 76 -24.76 4.25 -1.35
CA HIS A 76 -25.70 4.58 -0.29
C HIS A 76 -25.24 5.90 0.36
N ASN A 77 -25.07 6.93 -0.47
CA ASN A 77 -25.11 8.31 -0.02
C ASN A 77 -26.45 8.92 -0.45
N ALA A 78 -27.53 8.16 -0.26
CA ALA A 78 -28.88 8.70 -0.24
C ALA A 78 -29.04 9.37 1.12
N THR A 79 -28.78 10.68 1.16
CA THR A 79 -29.07 11.52 2.32
C THR A 79 -30.56 11.40 2.65
N GLY A 80 -30.89 10.55 3.62
CA GLY A 80 -32.26 10.36 4.12
C GLY A 80 -33.06 9.33 3.33
N GLY A 81 -33.20 8.12 3.90
CA GLY A 81 -34.02 7.01 3.39
C GLY A 81 -35.53 7.25 3.40
N SER A 82 -35.98 8.43 2.95
CA SER A 82 -37.39 8.77 2.76
C SER A 82 -37.82 8.45 1.33
N MET A 83 -39.09 8.07 1.16
CA MET A 83 -39.67 7.85 -0.17
C MET A 83 -39.64 9.10 -1.07
N ALA A 84 -39.57 10.30 -0.47
CA ALA A 84 -39.43 11.55 -1.21
C ALA A 84 -38.06 11.64 -1.90
N ALA A 85 -36.98 11.43 -1.14
CA ALA A 85 -35.62 11.44 -1.67
C ALA A 85 -35.43 10.41 -2.82
N GLY A 86 -36.01 9.21 -2.66
CA GLY A 86 -35.96 8.19 -3.72
C GLY A 86 -36.69 8.59 -5.01
N ARG A 87 -37.82 9.33 -4.92
CA ARG A 87 -38.55 9.82 -6.09
C ARG A 87 -37.78 10.89 -6.85
N ASP A 88 -37.12 11.79 -6.13
CA ASP A 88 -36.37 12.88 -6.74
C ASP A 88 -35.12 12.35 -7.46
N GLU A 89 -34.42 11.37 -6.85
CA GLU A 89 -33.28 10.71 -7.48
C GLU A 89 -33.70 9.93 -8.75
N TYR A 90 -34.84 9.24 -8.73
CA TYR A 90 -35.36 8.55 -9.91
C TYR A 90 -35.65 9.52 -11.06
N ARG A 91 -36.25 10.68 -10.75
CA ARG A 91 -36.51 11.74 -11.75
C ARG A 91 -35.22 12.28 -12.34
N ALA A 92 -34.22 12.57 -11.50
CA ALA A 92 -32.92 13.06 -11.93
C ALA A 92 -32.22 12.06 -12.87
N ARG A 93 -32.20 10.77 -12.51
CA ARG A 93 -31.63 9.70 -13.35
C ARG A 93 -32.35 9.58 -14.69
N LYS A 94 -33.69 9.68 -14.71
CA LYS A 94 -34.47 9.61 -15.95
C LYS A 94 -34.18 10.78 -16.90
N GLN A 95 -33.94 11.99 -16.36
CA GLN A 95 -33.57 13.15 -17.16
C GLN A 95 -32.15 13.03 -17.75
N GLN A 96 -31.21 12.44 -17.00
CA GLN A 96 -29.85 12.18 -17.50
C GLN A 96 -29.81 11.16 -18.65
N ASN A 97 -30.66 10.14 -18.60
CA ASN A 97 -30.77 9.11 -19.63
C ASN A 97 -31.62 9.53 -20.86
N SER A 98 -32.13 10.76 -20.89
CA SER A 98 -32.99 11.30 -21.95
C SER A 98 -32.27 12.30 -22.87
N LYS A 99 -30.94 12.32 -22.86
CA LYS A 99 -30.09 12.98 -23.86
C LYS A 99 -29.37 11.93 -24.69
#